data_AF-A0A847YDK1-F1
#
_entry.id   AF-A0A847YDK1-F1
#
_cell.length_a   1.000
_cell.length_b   1.000
_cell.length_c   1.000
_cell.angle_alpha   90.00
_cell.angle_beta   90.00
_cell.angle_gamma   90.00
#
_symmetry.space_group_name_H-M   'P 1'
#
loop_
_entity.id
_entity.type
_entity.pdbx_description
1 polymer ?
#
loop_
_entity_poly.entity_id
_entity_poly.type
_entity_poly.pdbx_seq_one_letter_code
_entity_poly.pdbx_strand_id
1 'polypeptide(L)'
;KLWSAKGEVISEENLGGFGPRVVYWDADPQRELILGRGIRDYGGSEHSPRLEGSYVATVDLVGDWREEIIMSLPGELRVYVTTIPAQDRRDCLLQDPIYRLDVVMAAMGYYQCPMLSYDMASTPAR
;
A
#
# COMPACT_ATOMS: atom_id res chain seq x y z
N LYS A 1 -4.52 -1.91 -19.86
CA LYS A 1 -4.13 -0.52 -20.18
C LYS A 1 -3.96 0.27 -18.90
N LEU A 2 -2.75 0.74 -18.65
CA LEU A 2 -2.36 1.67 -17.61
C LEU A 2 -2.38 3.08 -18.19
N TRP A 3 -2.90 4.04 -17.42
CA TRP A 3 -3.07 5.42 -17.84
C TRP A 3 -2.41 6.37 -16.87
N SER A 4 -1.88 7.49 -17.36
CA SER A 4 -1.46 8.60 -16.53
C SER A 4 -2.69 9.34 -15.96
N ALA A 5 -2.49 10.13 -14.91
CA ALA A 5 -3.55 11.00 -14.37
C ALA A 5 -4.06 12.04 -15.39
N LYS A 6 -3.33 12.27 -16.49
CA LYS A 6 -3.73 13.15 -17.60
C LYS A 6 -4.49 12.41 -18.71
N GLY A 7 -4.71 11.10 -18.57
CA GLY A 7 -5.41 10.28 -19.56
C GLY A 7 -4.53 9.80 -20.73
N GLU A 8 -3.21 9.82 -20.57
CA GLU A 8 -2.28 9.29 -21.58
C GLU A 8 -2.03 7.80 -21.31
N VAL A 9 -1.95 6.97 -22.35
CA VAL A 9 -1.63 5.54 -22.19
C VAL A 9 -0.15 5.38 -21.84
N ILE A 10 0.13 4.75 -20.70
CA ILE A 10 1.50 4.43 -20.25
C ILE A 10 1.89 3.02 -20.71
N SER A 11 0.98 2.05 -20.60
CA SER A 11 1.22 0.65 -20.95
C SER A 11 -0.08 -0.05 -21.32
N GLU A 12 -0.02 -1.08 -22.17
CA GLU A 12 -1.17 -1.94 -22.47
C GLU A 12 -1.27 -3.18 -21.56
N GLU A 13 -0.28 -3.38 -20.69
CA GLU A 13 -0.21 -4.48 -19.73
C GLU A 13 -1.49 -4.62 -18.88
N ASN A 14 -1.80 -5.87 -18.52
CA ASN A 14 -2.88 -6.21 -17.60
C ASN A 14 -2.30 -6.49 -16.20
N LEU A 15 -2.50 -5.55 -15.28
CA LEU A 15 -2.05 -5.64 -13.89
C LEU A 15 -3.06 -6.33 -12.96
N GLY A 16 -3.89 -7.23 -13.49
CA GLY A 16 -4.83 -8.02 -12.69
C GLY A 16 -6.26 -7.47 -12.60
N GLY A 17 -6.71 -6.67 -13.58
CA GLY A 17 -8.11 -6.22 -13.66
C GLY A 17 -8.43 -4.93 -12.88
N PHE A 18 -9.53 -4.91 -12.12
CA PHE A 18 -10.05 -3.74 -11.39
C PHE A 18 -9.15 -3.30 -10.21
N GLY A 19 -7.94 -2.84 -10.52
CA GLY A 19 -7.01 -2.25 -9.56
C GLY A 19 -6.35 -3.28 -8.64
N PRO A 20 -5.03 -3.51 -8.73
CA PRO A 20 -4.33 -4.24 -7.68
C PRO A 20 -4.43 -3.48 -6.35
N ARG A 21 -4.38 -4.22 -5.24
CA ARG A 21 -4.18 -3.61 -3.93
C ARG A 21 -2.78 -3.02 -3.88
N VAL A 22 -2.62 -1.96 -3.09
CA VAL A 22 -1.39 -1.18 -3.01
C VAL A 22 -1.00 -0.94 -1.57
N VAL A 23 0.28 -0.67 -1.36
CA VAL A 23 0.90 -0.46 -0.04
C VAL A 23 2.13 0.43 -0.22
N TYR A 24 2.41 1.32 0.73
CA TYR A 24 3.73 1.91 0.90
C TYR A 24 4.60 0.96 1.72
N TRP A 25 5.51 0.22 1.08
CA TRP A 25 6.27 -0.87 1.69
C TRP A 25 7.78 -0.61 1.70
N ASP A 26 8.31 -0.09 0.60
CA ASP A 26 9.74 0.18 0.48
C ASP A 26 10.10 1.60 0.98
N ALA A 27 11.23 2.16 0.57
CA ALA A 27 11.71 3.44 1.09
C ALA A 27 11.46 4.64 0.16
N ASP A 28 10.70 4.45 -0.92
CA ASP A 28 10.38 5.49 -1.87
C ASP A 28 8.88 5.85 -1.84
N PRO A 29 8.46 7.01 -2.42
CA PRO A 29 7.08 7.48 -2.30
C PRO A 29 6.11 6.82 -3.31
N GLN A 30 6.56 5.86 -4.11
CA GLN A 30 5.72 5.02 -4.94
C GLN A 30 5.01 3.98 -4.05
N ARG A 31 3.83 3.52 -4.47
CA ARG A 31 3.19 2.38 -3.83
C ARG A 31 3.55 1.10 -4.56
N GLU A 32 3.86 0.06 -3.80
CA GLU A 32 4.05 -1.29 -4.29
C GLU A 32 2.71 -1.93 -4.60
N LEU A 33 2.71 -2.82 -5.58
CA LEU A 33 1.57 -3.62 -5.99
C LEU A 33 1.54 -4.92 -5.17
N ILE A 34 0.38 -5.22 -4.59
CA ILE A 34 0.10 -6.53 -3.99
C ILE A 34 -0.59 -7.40 -5.05
N LEU A 35 0.19 -8.30 -5.66
CA LEU A 35 -0.26 -9.22 -6.71
C LEU A 35 -0.12 -10.67 -6.26
N GLY A 36 -1.25 -11.37 -6.14
CA GLY A 36 -1.28 -12.73 -5.61
C GLY A 36 -0.81 -12.77 -4.16
N ARG A 37 0.41 -13.28 -3.93
CA ARG A 37 1.06 -13.34 -2.61
C ARG A 37 2.32 -12.45 -2.53
N GLY A 38 2.63 -11.71 -3.58
CA GLY A 38 3.83 -10.89 -3.67
C GLY A 38 3.54 -9.41 -3.47
N ILE A 39 4.50 -8.73 -2.85
CA ILE A 39 4.60 -7.27 -2.81
C ILE A 39 5.68 -6.90 -3.84
N ARG A 40 5.42 -5.98 -4.76
CA ARG A 40 6.41 -5.66 -5.81
C ARG A 40 6.28 -4.25 -6.37
N ASP A 41 7.38 -3.75 -6.88
CA ASP A 41 7.40 -2.49 -7.63
C ASP A 41 6.74 -2.68 -8.99
N TYR A 42 6.13 -1.61 -9.52
CA TYR A 42 5.70 -1.63 -10.92
C TYR A 42 6.92 -1.65 -11.86
N GLY A 43 7.10 -2.75 -12.59
CA GLY A 43 8.25 -2.95 -13.48
C GLY A 43 9.57 -3.25 -12.76
N GLY A 44 9.55 -3.50 -11.46
CA GLY A 44 10.74 -3.74 -10.65
C GLY A 44 10.72 -5.06 -9.87
N SER A 45 11.35 -5.05 -8.70
CA SER A 45 11.61 -6.25 -7.90
C SER A 45 10.42 -6.69 -7.05
N GLU A 46 10.40 -7.98 -6.70
CA GLU A 46 9.51 -8.49 -5.66
C GLU A 46 10.18 -8.33 -4.29
N HIS A 47 9.43 -7.81 -3.33
CA HIS A 47 9.86 -7.61 -1.96
C HIS A 47 9.49 -8.82 -1.10
N SER A 48 10.33 -9.09 -0.10
CA SER A 48 9.99 -10.04 0.96
C SER A 48 9.14 -9.36 2.04
N PRO A 49 8.26 -10.12 2.74
CA PRO A 49 7.99 -11.55 2.60
C PRO A 49 6.87 -11.85 1.60
N ARG A 50 6.65 -13.14 1.29
CA ARG A 50 5.43 -13.58 0.61
C ARG A 50 4.27 -13.63 1.60
N LEU A 51 3.16 -13.02 1.21
CA LEU A 51 1.95 -12.94 2.01
C LEU A 51 1.23 -14.29 2.07
N GLU A 52 0.76 -14.64 3.26
CA GLU A 52 -0.04 -15.84 3.52
C GLU A 52 -1.39 -15.46 4.10
N GLY A 53 -2.41 -16.25 3.75
CA GLY A 53 -3.79 -16.06 4.23
C GLY A 53 -4.64 -15.20 3.31
N SER A 54 -5.69 -14.63 3.87
CA SER A 54 -6.62 -13.73 3.19
C SER A 54 -6.37 -12.30 3.64
N TYR A 55 -6.26 -11.38 2.68
CA TYR A 55 -6.07 -9.97 2.95
C TYR A 55 -7.22 -9.37 3.76
N VAL A 56 -6.88 -8.60 4.80
CA VAL A 56 -7.82 -7.88 5.66
C VAL A 56 -7.70 -6.38 5.43
N ALA A 57 -6.48 -5.82 5.56
CA ALA A 57 -6.24 -4.39 5.42
C ALA A 57 -4.77 -4.07 5.14
N THR A 58 -4.54 -2.86 4.67
CA THR A 58 -3.24 -2.16 4.61
C THR A 58 -3.40 -0.88 5.41
N VAL A 59 -2.49 -0.63 6.36
CA VAL A 59 -2.56 0.52 7.25
C VAL A 59 -1.19 0.80 7.90
N ASP A 60 -0.77 2.06 7.97
CA ASP A 60 0.28 2.52 8.90
C ASP A 60 -0.26 2.40 10.33
N LEU A 61 0.14 1.35 11.03
CA LEU A 61 -0.33 1.01 12.36
C LEU A 61 0.79 1.09 13.39
N VAL A 62 2.02 0.73 13.01
CA VAL A 62 3.19 0.68 13.90
C VAL A 62 4.46 1.13 13.19
N GLY A 63 5.39 1.74 13.93
CA GLY A 63 6.71 2.07 13.40
C GLY A 63 6.78 3.45 12.76
N ASP A 64 7.25 3.50 11.51
CA ASP A 64 7.36 4.75 10.75
C ASP A 64 6.12 4.99 9.89
N TRP A 65 6.26 5.61 8.71
CA TRP A 65 5.14 6.00 7.85
C TRP A 65 4.68 4.90 6.89
N ARG A 66 5.49 3.85 6.74
CA ARG A 66 5.19 2.77 5.81
C ARG A 66 4.10 1.89 6.38
N GLU A 67 3.34 1.28 5.48
CA GLU A 67 2.10 0.63 5.83
C GLU A 67 2.32 -0.85 6.12
N GLU A 68 1.68 -1.33 7.18
CA GLU A 68 1.56 -2.76 7.45
C GLU A 68 0.48 -3.41 6.58
N ILE A 69 0.65 -4.71 6.34
CA ILE A 69 -0.38 -5.54 5.71
C ILE A 69 -0.92 -6.53 6.74
N ILE A 70 -2.23 -6.52 6.95
CA ILE A 70 -2.94 -7.43 7.84
C ILE A 70 -3.55 -8.55 7.01
N MET A 71 -3.19 -9.79 7.34
CA MET A 71 -3.75 -10.99 6.73
C MET A 71 -4.43 -11.86 7.80
N SER A 72 -5.50 -12.53 7.42
CA SER A 72 -6.19 -13.53 8.23
C SER A 72 -5.73 -14.93 7.83
N LEU A 73 -5.33 -15.72 8.82
CA LEU A 73 -5.05 -17.15 8.71
C LEU A 73 -5.98 -17.93 9.65
N PRO A 74 -6.09 -19.26 9.51
CA PRO A 74 -6.85 -20.07 10.46
C PRO A 74 -6.29 -19.93 11.89
N GLY A 75 -7.04 -19.25 12.76
CA GLY A 75 -6.71 -19.09 14.18
C GLY A 75 -5.80 -17.90 14.52
N GLU A 76 -5.35 -17.11 13.53
CA GLU A 76 -4.50 -15.94 13.79
C GLU A 76 -4.74 -14.79 12.80
N LEU A 77 -4.43 -13.58 13.25
CA LEU A 77 -4.17 -12.43 12.38
C LEU A 77 -2.66 -12.23 12.32
N ARG A 78 -2.13 -12.06 11.11
CA ARG A 78 -0.72 -11.79 10.90
C ARG A 78 -0.54 -10.40 10.33
N VAL A 79 0.27 -9.61 11.02
CA VAL A 79 0.67 -8.26 10.62
C VAL A 79 2.06 -8.33 10.04
N TYR A 80 2.18 -7.97 8.76
CA TYR A 80 3.44 -7.89 8.05
C TYR A 80 3.94 -6.46 8.10
N VAL A 81 5.15 -6.27 8.59
CA VAL A 81 5.86 -4.98 8.69
C VAL A 81 7.07 -5.03 7.77
N THR A 82 7.39 -3.93 7.11
CA THR A 82 8.58 -3.84 6.28
C THR A 82 9.86 -3.87 7.13
N THR A 83 10.89 -4.57 6.63
CA THR A 83 12.23 -4.59 7.25
C THR A 83 13.25 -3.79 6.45
N ILE A 84 12.81 -3.17 5.35
CA ILE A 84 13.62 -2.27 4.55
C ILE A 84 13.89 -1.02 5.42
N PRO A 85 15.10 -0.48 5.49
CA PRO A 85 15.33 0.78 6.18
C PRO A 85 14.67 1.95 5.44
N ALA A 86 13.93 2.81 6.15
CA ALA A 86 13.41 4.04 5.59
C ALA A 86 14.57 4.99 5.19
N GLN A 87 14.40 5.72 4.09
CA GLN A 87 15.36 6.76 3.66
C GLN A 87 14.99 8.15 4.21
N ASP A 88 13.75 8.33 4.64
CA ASP A 88 13.18 9.60 5.03
C ASP A 88 12.26 9.47 6.26
N ARG A 89 11.91 10.62 6.85
CA ARG A 89 10.98 10.68 7.98
C ARG A 89 9.72 11.42 7.56
N ARG A 90 8.58 10.79 7.82
CA ARG A 90 7.25 11.39 7.61
C ARG A 90 6.41 11.23 8.88
N ASP A 91 5.37 12.05 8.98
CA ASP A 91 4.39 11.89 10.05
C ASP A 91 3.62 10.58 9.79
N CYS A 92 3.19 9.91 10.88
CA CYS A 92 2.32 8.74 10.79
C CYS A 92 1.07 9.09 9.95
N LEU A 93 0.76 8.27 8.96
CA LEU A 93 -0.31 8.48 7.99
C LEU A 93 -1.70 8.50 8.66
N LEU A 94 -1.87 7.86 9.82
CA LEU A 94 -3.09 7.98 10.62
C LEU A 94 -3.32 9.40 11.17
N GLN A 95 -2.35 10.31 11.09
CA GLN A 95 -2.54 11.73 11.38
C GLN A 95 -3.10 12.51 10.18
N ASP A 96 -3.06 11.95 8.97
CA ASP A 96 -3.73 12.53 7.81
C ASP A 96 -5.25 12.26 7.91
N PRO A 97 -6.10 13.30 7.82
CA PRO A 97 -7.54 13.15 8.07
C PRO A 97 -8.24 12.29 7.01
N ILE A 98 -7.80 12.32 5.75
CA ILE A 98 -8.42 11.51 4.68
C ILE A 98 -8.01 10.05 4.86
N TYR A 99 -6.72 9.79 5.05
CA TYR A 99 -6.20 8.46 5.31
C TYR A 99 -6.87 7.82 6.53
N ARG A 100 -6.94 8.57 7.63
CA ARG A 100 -7.55 8.09 8.87
C ARG A 100 -9.02 7.74 8.70
N LEU A 101 -9.77 8.52 7.92
CA LEU A 101 -11.17 8.26 7.62
C LEU A 101 -11.33 7.03 6.72
N ASP A 102 -10.50 6.88 5.69
CA ASP A 102 -10.53 5.69 4.83
C ASP A 102 -10.26 4.41 5.64
N VAL A 103 -9.32 4.46 6.58
CA VAL A 103 -9.06 3.35 7.51
C VAL A 103 -10.29 3.02 8.38
N VAL A 104 -11.05 4.02 8.85
CA VAL A 104 -12.32 3.76 9.57
C VAL A 104 -13.32 3.03 8.69
N MET A 105 -13.38 3.39 7.41
CA MET A 105 -14.35 2.89 6.45
C MET A 105 -13.95 1.53 5.85
N ALA A 106 -12.72 1.05 6.12
CA ALA A 106 -12.18 -0.20 5.59
C ALA A 106 -13.09 -1.43 5.75
N ALA A 107 -13.93 -1.46 6.80
CA ALA A 107 -14.85 -2.57 7.06
C ALA A 107 -16.16 -2.52 6.25
N MET A 108 -16.41 -1.47 5.46
CA MET A 108 -17.69 -1.23 4.78
C MET A 108 -17.81 -1.93 3.42
N GLY A 109 -17.71 -3.26 3.42
CA GLY A 109 -17.95 -4.09 2.25
C GLY A 109 -16.72 -4.26 1.37
N TYR A 110 -16.73 -3.70 0.16
CA TYR A 110 -15.62 -3.84 -0.77
C TYR A 110 -14.44 -2.97 -0.34
N TYR A 111 -13.52 -3.59 0.40
CA TYR A 111 -12.32 -2.94 0.89
C TYR A 111 -11.56 -2.18 -0.22
N GLN A 112 -11.17 -0.94 0.09
CA GLN A 112 -10.28 -0.10 -0.71
C GLN A 112 -9.06 0.29 0.12
N CYS A 113 -7.90 0.44 -0.53
CA CYS A 113 -6.68 0.86 0.17
C CYS A 113 -6.79 2.34 0.54
N PRO A 114 -6.38 2.75 1.76
CA PRO A 114 -6.48 4.15 2.19
C PRO A 114 -5.71 5.10 1.29
N MET A 115 -6.24 6.31 1.08
CA MET A 115 -5.60 7.36 0.31
C MET A 115 -5.20 8.54 1.19
N LEU A 116 -4.15 9.25 0.80
CA LEU A 116 -3.68 10.44 1.52
C LEU A 116 -4.39 11.70 0.99
N SER A 117 -4.49 12.73 1.83
CA SER A 117 -4.96 14.06 1.39
C SER A 117 -3.98 14.79 0.47
N TYR A 118 -2.77 14.24 0.30
CA TYR A 118 -1.68 14.82 -0.47
C TYR A 118 -0.98 13.75 -1.32
N ASP A 119 -0.26 14.18 -2.35
CA ASP A 119 0.62 13.31 -3.12
C ASP A 119 1.97 13.15 -2.41
N MET A 120 2.32 11.90 -2.08
CA MET A 120 3.52 11.57 -1.32
C MET A 120 4.81 11.86 -2.08
N ALA A 121 4.79 11.75 -3.41
CA ALA A 121 5.97 11.98 -4.25
C ALA A 121 6.31 13.45 -4.41
N SER A 122 5.31 14.33 -4.49
CA SER A 122 5.52 15.78 -4.57
C SER A 122 5.64 16.48 -3.21
N THR A 123 5.26 15.81 -2.12
CA THR A 123 5.38 16.37 -0.76
C THR A 123 6.71 15.98 -0.14
N PRO A 124 7.61 16.95 0.15
CA PRO A 124 8.91 16.65 0.71
C PRO A 124 8.78 16.03 2.10
N ALA A 125 9.61 15.03 2.36
CA ALA A 125 9.80 14.49 3.70
C ALA A 125 10.41 15.54 4.63
N ARG A 126 10.23 15.37 5.94
CA ARG A 126 10.74 16.30 6.96
C ARG A 126 12.16 15.97 7.39
#